data_AF-Q9JP53-F1
#
_entry.id   AF-Q9JP53-F1
#
_cell.length_a   1.000
_cell.length_b   1.000
_cell.length_c   1.000
_cell.angle_alpha   90.00
_cell.angle_beta   90.00
_cell.angle_gamma   90.00
#
_symmetry.space_group_name_H-M   'P 1'
#
loop_
_entity.id
_entity.type
_entity.pdbx_description
1 polymer ?
#
loop_
_entity_poly.entity_id
_entity_poly.type
_entity_poly.pdbx_seq_one_letter_code
_entity_poly.pdbx_strand_id
1 'polypeptide(L)'
;ARHDWNATVGYKNQQGNNVATLINAHLKNGSGLVIAGNENGINNPSFYLYKNDQLTGLKQALSQEEIQNKVDFMELLAQNNAKLDNLA
;
A
#
# COMPACT_ATOMS: atom_id res chain seq x y z
N ALA A 1 2.24 19.88 -8.84
CA ALA A 1 2.66 18.48 -8.64
C ALA A 1 1.51 17.71 -8.02
N ARG A 2 1.18 16.52 -8.54
CA ARG A 2 0.13 15.65 -7.98
C ARG A 2 0.72 15.00 -6.72
N HIS A 3 0.44 15.59 -5.56
CA HIS A 3 0.99 15.20 -4.26
C HIS A 3 -0.16 14.98 -3.29
N ASP A 4 -0.60 13.72 -3.20
CA ASP A 4 -1.85 13.37 -2.51
C ASP A 4 -1.62 12.68 -1.16
N TRP A 5 -0.38 12.37 -0.80
CA TRP A 5 -0.06 11.73 0.48
C TRP A 5 1.39 11.94 0.90
N ASN A 6 1.64 11.84 2.21
CA ASN A 6 2.96 11.66 2.82
C ASN A 6 2.95 10.36 3.62
N ALA A 7 4.11 9.71 3.78
CA ALA A 7 4.23 8.50 4.57
C ALA A 7 5.46 8.51 5.49
N THR A 8 5.32 7.89 6.65
CA THR A 8 6.42 7.53 7.54
C THR A 8 6.58 6.01 7.55
N VAL A 9 7.83 5.53 7.58
CA VAL A 9 8.13 4.09 7.58
C VAL A 9 9.05 3.76 8.75
N GLY A 10 8.58 2.87 9.62
CA GLY A 10 9.37 2.31 10.70
C GLY A 10 10.15 1.08 10.23
N TYR A 11 11.42 0.98 10.62
CA TYR A 11 12.31 -0.12 10.26
C TYR A 11 12.82 -0.84 11.50
N LYS A 12 13.11 -2.14 11.37
CA LYS A 12 13.90 -2.90 12.34
C LYS A 12 15.02 -3.64 11.62
N ASN A 13 16.09 -3.93 12.34
CA ASN A 13 17.10 -4.86 11.86
C ASN A 13 16.60 -6.30 12.10
N GLN A 14 16.59 -7.11 11.04
CA GLN A 14 16.30 -8.53 11.09
C GLN A 14 17.41 -9.27 10.34
N GLN A 15 18.23 -10.02 11.08
CA GLN A 15 19.35 -10.81 10.53
C GLN A 15 20.32 -9.99 9.67
N GLY A 16 20.59 -8.74 10.06
CA GLY A 16 21.51 -7.85 9.34
C GLY A 16 20.84 -7.01 8.25
N ASN A 17 19.55 -7.21 7.97
CA ASN A 17 18.79 -6.44 6.99
C ASN A 17 17.81 -5.47 7.66
N ASN A 18 17.69 -4.25 7.12
CA ASN A 18 16.66 -3.32 7.55
C ASN A 18 15.34 -3.66 6.84
N VAL A 19 14.38 -4.17 7.61
CA VAL A 19 13.05 -4.51 7.11
C VAL A 19 12.02 -3.48 7.59
N ALA A 20 11.11 -3.08 6.70
CA ALA A 20 10.00 -2.21 7.08
C ALA A 20 9.05 -2.98 8.02
N THR A 21 8.51 -2.30 9.02
CA THR A 21 7.65 -2.90 10.07
C THR A 21 6.35 -2.16 10.28
N LEU A 22 6.36 -0.85 10.01
CA LEU A 22 5.18 0.00 10.07
C LEU A 22 5.25 0.97 8.91
N ILE A 23 4.13 1.15 8.20
CA ILE A 23 3.92 2.27 7.28
C ILE A 23 2.73 3.05 7.80
N ASN A 24 2.87 4.36 7.92
CA ASN A 24 1.76 5.25 8.25
C ASN A 24 1.69 6.34 7.17
N ALA A 25 0.67 6.28 6.32
CA ALA A 25 0.42 7.21 5.25
C ALA A 25 -0.76 8.12 5.58
N HIS A 26 -0.55 9.43 5.46
CA HIS A 26 -1.54 10.46 5.66
C HIS A 26 -1.93 11.04 4.30
N LEU A 27 -3.20 10.92 3.93
CA LEU A 27 -3.74 11.35 2.64
C LEU A 27 -4.23 12.80 2.72
N LYS A 28 -4.26 13.48 1.57
CA LYS A 28 -4.60 14.90 1.47
C LYS A 28 -6.05 15.21 1.87
N ASN A 29 -6.97 14.27 1.67
CA ASN A 29 -8.37 14.38 2.09
C ASN A 29 -8.59 14.14 3.60
N GLY A 30 -7.54 13.86 4.38
CA GLY A 30 -7.61 13.59 5.81
C GLY A 30 -7.79 12.11 6.17
N SER A 31 -8.00 11.23 5.20
CA SER A 31 -7.96 9.78 5.42
C SER A 31 -6.53 9.29 5.69
N GLY A 32 -6.40 8.11 6.31
CA GLY A 32 -5.11 7.51 6.63
C GLY A 32 -5.05 6.03 6.29
N LEU A 33 -3.83 5.54 6.01
CA LEU A 33 -3.54 4.12 5.80
C LEU A 33 -2.38 3.71 6.73
N VAL A 34 -2.62 2.70 7.56
CA VAL A 34 -1.60 2.11 8.44
C VAL A 34 -1.40 0.65 8.06
N ILE A 35 -0.16 0.27 7.77
CA ILE A 35 0.24 -1.13 7.50
C ILE A 35 1.22 -1.55 8.58
N ALA A 36 0.90 -2.61 9.32
CA ALA A 36 1.79 -3.23 10.29
C ALA A 36 2.28 -4.59 9.77
N GLY A 37 3.60 -4.79 9.76
CA GLY A 37 4.23 -6.05 9.41
C GLY A 37 4.14 -7.06 10.56
N ASN A 38 4.23 -8.34 10.24
CA ASN A 38 4.33 -9.40 11.23
C ASN A 38 5.79 -9.57 11.72
N GLU A 39 6.11 -10.72 12.29
CA GLU A 39 7.47 -11.06 12.74
C GLU A 39 8.54 -10.88 11.65
N ASN A 40 8.18 -11.03 10.37
CA ASN A 40 9.07 -10.87 9.24
C ASN A 40 9.05 -9.46 8.61
N GLY A 41 8.25 -8.55 9.17
CA GLY A 41 8.06 -7.20 8.63
C GLY A 41 7.07 -7.15 7.47
N ILE A 42 7.07 -6.02 6.76
CA ILE A 42 6.23 -5.74 5.61
C ILE A 42 7.01 -6.13 4.36
N ASN A 43 6.62 -7.23 3.74
CA ASN A 43 7.13 -7.58 2.42
C ASN A 43 6.49 -6.66 1.36
N ASN A 44 7.30 -6.24 0.39
CA ASN A 44 6.93 -5.33 -0.68
C ASN A 44 6.18 -4.05 -0.22
N PRO A 45 6.80 -3.17 0.59
CA PRO A 45 6.19 -1.91 1.04
C PRO A 45 5.66 -1.03 -0.10
N SER A 46 6.25 -1.15 -1.30
CA SER A 46 5.86 -0.36 -2.47
C SER A 46 4.46 -0.69 -2.98
N PHE A 47 3.94 -1.90 -2.71
CA PHE A 47 2.61 -2.33 -3.15
C PHE A 47 1.50 -1.38 -2.69
N TYR A 48 1.64 -0.79 -1.51
CA TYR A 48 0.63 0.05 -0.87
C TYR A 48 0.62 1.50 -1.39
N LEU A 49 1.73 1.97 -2.00
CA LEU A 49 1.96 3.39 -2.26
C LEU A 49 2.26 3.71 -3.73
N TYR A 50 2.62 2.71 -4.53
CA TYR A 50 3.06 2.92 -5.91
C TYR A 50 2.41 1.94 -6.88
N LYS A 51 2.32 2.37 -8.14
CA LYS A 51 1.97 1.58 -9.32
C LYS A 51 3.07 1.69 -10.37
N ASN A 52 3.03 0.80 -11.36
CA ASN A 52 3.77 0.99 -12.59
C ASN A 52 2.82 1.60 -13.64
N ASP A 53 3.29 2.64 -14.30
CA ASP A 53 2.61 3.20 -15.46
C ASP A 53 2.61 2.19 -16.61
N GLN A 54 1.45 1.87 -17.17
CA GLN A 54 1.33 0.80 -18.16
C GLN A 54 1.99 1.15 -19.51
N LEU A 55 2.09 2.44 -19.84
CA LEU A 55 2.65 2.89 -21.11
C LEU A 55 4.18 2.98 -21.05
N THR A 56 4.70 3.52 -19.96
CA THR A 56 6.14 3.84 -19.79
C THR A 56 6.88 2.83 -18.92
N GLY A 57 6.18 2.00 -18.16
CA GLY A 57 6.74 1.09 -17.17
C GLY A 57 7.29 1.78 -15.91
N LEU A 58 7.24 3.11 -15.85
CA LEU A 58 7.83 3.88 -14.76
C LEU A 58 7.00 3.77 -13.48
N LYS A 59 7.68 3.72 -12.34
CA LYS A 59 7.05 3.71 -11.02
C LYS A 59 6.43 5.08 -10.74
N GLN A 60 5.15 5.11 -10.42
CA GLN A 60 4.39 6.31 -10.07
C GLN A 60 3.75 6.15 -8.69
N ALA A 61 3.66 7.25 -7.94
CA ALA A 61 2.87 7.27 -6.71
C ALA A 61 1.38 7.11 -7.04
N LEU A 62 0.68 6.30 -6.24
CA LEU A 62 -0.78 6.21 -6.31
C LEU A 62 -1.39 7.56 -5.90
N SER A 63 -2.51 7.95 -6.48
CA SER A 63 -3.34 9.04 -5.93
C SER A 63 -4.04 8.58 -4.64
N GLN A 64 -4.58 9.52 -3.87
CA GLN A 64 -5.39 9.17 -2.69
C GLN A 64 -6.62 8.31 -3.03
N GLU A 65 -7.24 8.55 -4.20
CA GLU A 65 -8.39 7.76 -4.68
C GLU A 65 -7.95 6.36 -5.08
N GLU A 66 -6.78 6.22 -5.71
CA GLU A 66 -6.24 4.91 -6.07
C GLU A 66 -5.83 4.10 -4.83
N ILE A 67 -5.34 4.75 -3.78
CA ILE A 67 -5.09 4.10 -2.48
C ILE A 67 -6.40 3.58 -1.89
N GLN A 68 -7.46 4.40 -1.87
CA GLN A 68 -8.77 3.99 -1.36
C GLN A 68 -9.34 2.81 -2.17
N ASN A 69 -9.40 2.94 -3.51
CA ASN A 69 -9.91 1.87 -4.38
C ASN A 69 -9.13 0.56 -4.22
N LYS A 70 -7.81 0.64 -3.97
CA LYS A 70 -6.99 -0.53 -3.70
C LYS A 70 -7.36 -1.19 -2.39
N VAL A 71 -7.66 -0.42 -1.34
CA VAL A 71 -8.15 -0.94 -0.05
C VAL A 71 -9.52 -1.58 -0.23
N ASP A 72 -10.45 -0.92 -0.92
CA ASP A 72 -11.79 -1.43 -1.19
C ASP A 72 -11.73 -2.76 -1.98
N PHE A 73 -10.81 -2.86 -2.95
CA PHE A 73 -10.59 -4.09 -3.68
C PHE A 73 -10.02 -5.21 -2.80
N MET A 74 -9.11 -4.91 -1.87
CA MET A 74 -8.62 -5.90 -0.90
C MET A 74 -9.72 -6.36 0.05
N GLU A 75 -10.63 -5.47 0.45
CA GLU A 75 -11.81 -5.82 1.24
C GLU A 75 -12.76 -6.75 0.48
N LEU A 76 -13.05 -6.44 -0.79
CA LEU A 76 -13.81 -7.32 -1.69
C LEU A 76 -13.18 -8.72 -1.75
N LEU A 77 -11.86 -8.80 -1.95
CA LEU A 77 -11.16 -10.08 -1.99
C LEU A 77 -11.24 -10.82 -0.65
N ALA A 78 -11.09 -10.12 0.48
CA ALA A 78 -11.20 -10.72 1.81
C ALA A 78 -12.58 -11.33 2.05
N GLN A 79 -13.65 -10.69 1.57
CA GLN A 79 -15.03 -11.19 1.67
C GLN A 79 -15.30 -12.38 0.72
N ASN A 80 -14.49 -12.55 -0.32
CA ASN A 80 -14.69 -13.56 -1.38
C ASN A 80 -13.60 -14.65 -1.41
N ASN A 81 -12.95 -14.95 -0.28
CA ASN A 81 -11.88 -15.97 -0.19
C ASN A 81 -10.74 -15.74 -1.22
N ALA A 82 -10.40 -14.48 -1.47
CA ALA A 82 -9.44 -14.02 -2.47
C ALA A 82 -9.75 -14.47 -3.92
N LYS A 83 -11.03 -14.70 -4.24
CA LYS A 83 -11.52 -15.00 -5.59
C LYS A 83 -12.28 -13.84 -6.20
N LEU A 84 -12.36 -13.84 -7.52
CA LEU A 84 -13.07 -12.82 -8.31
C LEU A 84 -14.43 -13.31 -8.85
N ASP A 85 -14.88 -14.49 -8.43
CA ASP A 85 -16.05 -15.17 -8.99
C ASP A 85 -17.37 -14.38 -8.80
N ASN A 86 -17.40 -13.42 -7.87
CA ASN A 86 -18.58 -12.59 -7.54
C ASN A 86 -18.33 -11.08 -7.80
N LEU A 87 -17.44 -10.73 -8.73
CA LEU A 87 -17.25 -9.34 -9.12
C LEU A 87 -18.47 -8.86 -9.92
N ALA A 88 -19.23 -7.93 -9.35
CA ALA A 88 -20.40 -7.30 -9.96
C ALA A 88 -20.03 -6.30 -11.06
#